data_AF-A0A7V8DKC9-F1
#
_entry.id   AF-A0A7V8DKC9-F1
#
_cell.length_a   1.000
_cell.length_b   1.000
_cell.length_c   1.000
_cell.angle_alpha   90.00
_cell.angle_beta   90.00
_cell.angle_gamma   90.00
#
_symmetry.space_group_name_H-M   'P 1'
#
loop_
_entity.id
_entity.type
_entity.pdbx_description
1 polymer ?
#
loop_
_entity_poly.entity_id
_entity_poly.type
_entity_poly.pdbx_seq_one_letter_code
_entity_poly.pdbx_strand_id
1 'polypeptide(L)'
;MKNRRALLIALFLIALGGFLLHYRIHPFMVPDKANPGMLIFNGTKFLASFFSLVDVIIVTALFSSRRHAHYGYLLNGLLVIYGSILMSHFSIAGLAGKSLPLTDMILRSTIPDIAIAGGDFLIGKALYDSYMHPES
;
A
#
# COMPACT_ATOMS: atom_id res chain seq x y z
N MET A 1 5.69 2.40 -25.45
CA MET A 1 6.50 1.42 -24.67
C MET A 1 6.13 -0.06 -24.87
N LYS A 2 7.11 -0.94 -25.17
CA LYS A 2 6.95 -2.40 -25.41
C LYS A 2 6.74 -3.28 -24.16
N ASN A 3 6.66 -2.71 -22.95
CA ASN A 3 6.79 -3.49 -21.69
C ASN A 3 5.57 -3.44 -20.74
N ARG A 4 4.34 -3.24 -21.25
CA ARG A 4 3.12 -3.14 -20.42
C ARG A 4 2.91 -4.31 -19.46
N ARG A 5 3.18 -5.53 -19.93
CA ARG A 5 3.07 -6.74 -19.09
C ARG A 5 4.06 -6.70 -17.93
N ALA A 6 5.29 -6.24 -18.15
CA ALA A 6 6.28 -6.12 -17.09
C ALA A 6 5.86 -5.07 -16.06
N LEU A 7 5.31 -3.92 -16.49
CA LEU A 7 4.77 -2.91 -15.58
C LEU A 7 3.57 -3.43 -14.77
N LEU A 8 2.65 -4.15 -15.39
CA LEU A 8 1.50 -4.75 -14.69
C LEU A 8 1.95 -5.81 -13.67
N ILE A 9 2.95 -6.63 -14.01
CA ILE A 9 3.55 -7.60 -13.09
C ILE A 9 4.26 -6.87 -11.95
N ALA A 10 5.02 -5.81 -12.24
CA ALA A 10 5.72 -5.03 -11.24
C ALA A 10 4.74 -4.37 -10.26
N LEU A 11 3.66 -3.76 -10.77
CA LEU A 11 2.58 -3.19 -9.97
C LEU A 11 1.95 -4.26 -9.07
N PHE A 12 1.58 -5.41 -9.63
CA PHE A 12 1.02 -6.52 -8.86
C PHE A 12 1.97 -7.01 -7.76
N LEU A 13 3.27 -7.16 -8.06
CA LEU A 13 4.25 -7.66 -7.09
C LEU A 13 4.52 -6.66 -5.97
N ILE A 14 4.58 -5.35 -6.26
CA ILE A 14 4.73 -4.32 -5.22
C ILE A 14 3.47 -4.27 -4.36
N ALA A 15 2.27 -4.21 -4.96
CA ALA A 15 1.01 -4.25 -4.21
C ALA A 15 0.91 -5.51 -3.34
N LEU A 16 1.28 -6.68 -3.88
CA LEU A 16 1.26 -7.95 -3.13
C LEU A 16 2.25 -7.91 -1.97
N GLY A 17 3.45 -7.39 -2.20
CA GLY A 17 4.44 -7.15 -1.15
C GLY A 17 3.91 -6.22 -0.05
N GLY A 18 3.25 -5.12 -0.43
CA GLY A 18 2.59 -4.20 0.49
C GLY A 18 1.48 -4.86 1.31
N PHE A 19 0.64 -5.69 0.68
CA PHE A 19 -0.38 -6.47 1.37
C PHE A 19 0.21 -7.45 2.38
N LEU A 20 1.20 -8.23 1.97
CA LEU A 20 1.88 -9.17 2.86
C LEU A 20 2.59 -8.46 4.02
N LEU A 21 3.16 -7.27 3.76
CA LEU A 21 3.78 -6.44 4.78
C LEU A 21 2.74 -5.95 5.81
N HIS A 22 1.61 -5.43 5.35
CA HIS A 22 0.51 -5.00 6.24
C HIS A 22 -0.07 -6.17 7.04
N TYR A 23 -0.26 -7.34 6.42
CA TYR A 23 -0.75 -8.52 7.14
C TYR A 23 0.24 -8.99 8.21
N ARG A 24 1.54 -8.94 7.92
CA ARG A 24 2.61 -9.30 8.86
C ARG A 24 2.70 -8.35 10.05
N ILE A 25 2.58 -7.05 9.83
CA ILE A 25 2.72 -6.01 10.89
C ILE A 25 1.40 -5.83 11.65
N HIS A 26 0.26 -5.96 10.97
CA HIS A 26 -1.08 -5.75 11.51
C HIS A 26 -1.97 -6.99 11.31
N PRO A 27 -1.66 -8.14 11.95
CA PRO A 27 -2.57 -9.27 11.94
C PRO A 27 -3.89 -8.83 12.59
N PHE A 28 -4.99 -8.97 11.85
CA PHE A 28 -6.32 -8.55 12.30
C PHE A 28 -7.06 -9.65 13.07
N MET A 29 -6.56 -10.88 13.03
CA MET A 29 -6.90 -11.95 13.98
C MET A 29 -5.84 -11.95 15.06
N VAL A 30 -6.17 -11.42 16.24
CA VAL A 30 -5.22 -11.31 17.37
C VAL A 30 -5.66 -12.21 18.52
N PRO A 31 -4.73 -12.80 19.28
CA PRO A 31 -5.10 -13.56 20.47
C PRO A 31 -5.86 -12.70 21.47
N ASP A 32 -6.92 -13.25 22.05
CA ASP A 32 -7.59 -12.63 23.19
C ASP A 32 -6.62 -12.59 24.38
N LYS A 33 -6.52 -11.42 25.02
CA LYS A 33 -5.67 -11.22 26.20
C LYS A 33 -6.16 -12.04 27.39
N ALA A 34 -7.46 -12.28 27.48
CA ALA A 34 -8.07 -13.07 28.56
C ALA A 34 -8.02 -14.58 28.26
N ASN A 35 -8.11 -14.98 26.98
CA ASN A 35 -8.12 -16.38 26.55
C ASN A 35 -7.17 -16.60 25.37
N PRO A 36 -5.88 -16.92 25.60
CA PRO A 36 -4.86 -17.00 24.53
C PRO A 36 -5.16 -18.02 23.42
N GLY A 37 -6.08 -18.97 23.65
CA GLY A 37 -6.54 -19.93 22.64
C GLY A 37 -7.63 -19.42 21.70
N MET A 38 -8.20 -18.23 21.94
CA MET A 38 -9.21 -17.62 21.09
C MET A 38 -8.62 -16.44 20.31
N LEU A 39 -9.05 -16.30 19.05
CA LEU A 39 -8.70 -15.16 18.20
C LEU A 39 -9.87 -14.18 18.16
N ILE A 40 -9.58 -12.90 18.35
CA ILE A 40 -10.52 -11.79 18.23
C ILE A 40 -10.19 -10.94 17.00
N PHE A 41 -11.24 -10.40 16.37
CA PHE A 41 -11.12 -9.54 15.20
C PHE A 41 -10.81 -8.10 15.62
N ASN A 42 -9.78 -7.50 15.01
CA ASN A 42 -9.43 -6.10 15.19
C ASN A 42 -9.69 -5.30 13.90
N GLY A 43 -10.77 -4.51 13.90
CA GLY A 43 -11.20 -3.73 12.73
C GLY A 43 -10.17 -2.69 12.25
N THR A 44 -9.43 -2.05 13.16
CA THR A 44 -8.41 -1.07 12.79
C THR A 44 -7.26 -1.72 12.04
N LYS A 45 -6.78 -2.88 12.51
CA LYS A 45 -5.74 -3.66 11.82
C LYS A 45 -6.24 -4.26 10.51
N PHE A 46 -7.52 -4.64 10.46
CA PHE A 46 -8.15 -5.13 9.25
C PHE A 46 -8.15 -4.07 8.15
N LEU A 47 -8.50 -2.82 8.47
CA LEU A 47 -8.51 -1.72 7.49
C LEU A 47 -7.15 -1.52 6.81
N ALA A 48 -6.05 -1.65 7.55
CA ALA A 48 -4.70 -1.55 6.99
C ALA A 48 -4.45 -2.62 5.91
N SER A 49 -4.84 -3.88 6.19
CA SER A 49 -4.71 -4.97 5.23
C SER A 49 -5.72 -4.84 4.07
N PHE A 50 -6.93 -4.35 4.36
CA PHE A 50 -8.00 -4.20 3.37
C PHE A 50 -7.63 -3.21 2.26
N PHE A 51 -7.07 -2.03 2.59
CA PHE A 51 -6.66 -1.07 1.56
C PHE A 51 -5.57 -1.64 0.64
N SER A 52 -4.57 -2.31 1.19
CA SER A 52 -3.56 -2.98 0.38
C SER A 52 -4.12 -4.15 -0.46
N LEU A 53 -5.15 -4.84 0.03
CA LEU A 53 -5.84 -5.89 -0.74
C LEU A 53 -6.64 -5.30 -1.91
N VAL A 54 -7.29 -4.16 -1.71
CA VAL A 54 -7.96 -3.41 -2.77
C VAL A 54 -6.96 -3.01 -3.85
N ASP A 55 -5.75 -2.58 -3.48
CA ASP A 55 -4.69 -2.28 -4.43
C ASP A 55 -4.28 -3.52 -5.25
N VAL A 56 -3.94 -4.62 -4.56
CA VAL A 56 -3.55 -5.90 -5.21
C VAL A 56 -4.57 -6.36 -6.23
N ILE A 57 -5.86 -6.36 -5.87
CA ILE A 57 -6.91 -6.96 -6.69
C ILE A 57 -7.51 -5.94 -7.64
N ILE A 58 -8.05 -4.84 -7.11
CA ILE A 58 -8.88 -3.91 -7.88
C ILE A 58 -8.02 -3.03 -8.76
N VAL A 59 -6.93 -2.45 -8.24
CA VAL A 59 -6.05 -1.59 -9.07
C VAL A 59 -5.41 -2.42 -10.19
N THR A 60 -4.86 -3.60 -9.88
CA THR A 60 -4.31 -4.51 -10.91
C THR A 60 -5.36 -4.90 -11.97
N ALA A 61 -6.60 -5.21 -11.55
CA ALA A 61 -7.68 -5.55 -12.47
C ALA A 61 -8.06 -4.36 -13.38
N LEU A 62 -8.15 -3.15 -12.82
CA LEU A 62 -8.44 -1.94 -13.59
C LEU A 62 -7.34 -1.65 -14.61
N PHE A 63 -6.07 -1.81 -14.22
CA PHE A 63 -4.94 -1.66 -15.14
C PHE A 63 -4.80 -2.79 -16.16
N SER A 64 -5.45 -3.93 -15.98
CA SER A 64 -5.47 -5.01 -16.97
C SER A 64 -6.22 -4.64 -18.25
N SER A 65 -7.00 -3.55 -18.25
CA SER A 65 -7.74 -3.06 -19.42
C SER A 65 -7.48 -1.59 -19.69
N ARG A 66 -7.15 -1.26 -20.95
CA ARG A 66 -6.98 0.14 -21.41
C ARG A 66 -8.21 1.01 -21.09
N ARG A 67 -9.42 0.43 -21.19
CA ARG A 67 -10.67 1.15 -20.95
C ARG A 67 -10.77 1.64 -19.52
N HIS A 68 -10.21 0.90 -18.56
CA HIS A 68 -10.33 1.19 -17.13
C HIS A 68 -9.04 1.73 -16.51
N ALA A 69 -7.98 1.91 -17.29
CA ALA A 69 -6.69 2.39 -16.81
C ALA A 69 -6.76 3.76 -16.10
N HIS A 70 -7.69 4.63 -16.49
CA HIS A 70 -7.91 5.91 -15.80
C HIS A 70 -8.47 5.73 -14.38
N TYR A 71 -9.41 4.78 -14.19
CA TYR A 71 -9.88 4.42 -12.86
C TYR A 71 -8.78 3.76 -12.03
N GLY A 72 -7.96 2.90 -12.65
CA GLY A 72 -6.80 2.30 -12.01
C GLY A 72 -5.83 3.37 -11.49
N TYR A 73 -5.48 4.34 -12.33
CA TYR A 73 -4.59 5.44 -11.97
C TYR A 73 -5.15 6.31 -10.84
N LEU A 74 -6.42 6.70 -10.92
CA LEU A 74 -7.08 7.49 -9.87
C LEU A 74 -7.15 6.74 -8.54
N LEU A 75 -7.59 5.47 -8.57
CA LEU A 75 -7.70 4.66 -7.35
C LEU A 75 -6.33 4.43 -6.70
N ASN A 76 -5.33 4.09 -7.51
CA ASN A 76 -3.97 3.88 -7.05
C ASN A 76 -3.39 5.14 -6.38
N GLY A 77 -3.53 6.31 -7.01
CA GLY A 77 -3.13 7.59 -6.39
C GLY A 77 -3.89 7.90 -5.09
N LEU A 78 -5.20 7.65 -5.06
CA LEU A 78 -6.01 7.83 -3.84
C LEU A 78 -5.53 6.93 -2.71
N LEU A 79 -5.26 5.65 -2.98
CA LEU A 79 -4.77 4.70 -1.98
C LEU A 79 -3.41 5.15 -1.40
N VAL A 80 -2.51 5.65 -2.24
CA VAL A 80 -1.21 6.17 -1.77
C VAL A 80 -1.39 7.43 -0.91
N ILE A 81 -2.25 8.37 -1.30
CA ILE A 81 -2.50 9.58 -0.51
C ILE A 81 -3.12 9.23 0.85
N TYR A 82 -4.21 8.46 0.86
CA TYR A 82 -4.88 8.06 2.10
C TYR A 82 -3.98 7.19 2.97
N GLY A 83 -3.29 6.22 2.37
CA GLY A 83 -2.31 5.39 3.06
C GLY A 83 -1.23 6.22 3.73
N SER A 84 -0.66 7.20 3.01
CA SER A 84 0.38 8.09 3.55
C SER A 84 -0.11 8.93 4.71
N ILE A 85 -1.32 9.48 4.65
CA ILE A 85 -1.91 10.25 5.74
C ILE A 85 -2.12 9.37 6.97
N LEU A 86 -2.73 8.19 6.80
CA LEU A 86 -3.01 7.27 7.91
C LEU A 86 -1.71 6.75 8.55
N MET A 87 -0.74 6.34 7.73
CA MET A 87 0.57 5.89 8.18
C MET A 87 1.32 7.00 8.92
N SER A 88 1.34 8.22 8.38
CA SER A 88 1.97 9.37 9.03
C SER A 88 1.31 9.69 10.37
N HIS A 89 -0.03 9.64 10.44
CA HIS A 89 -0.76 9.85 11.69
C HIS A 89 -0.37 8.82 12.76
N PHE A 90 -0.32 7.53 12.40
CA PHE A 90 0.12 6.48 13.33
C PHE A 90 1.58 6.61 13.72
N SER A 91 2.45 7.01 12.78
CA SER A 91 3.87 7.24 13.07
C SER A 91 4.07 8.39 14.06
N ILE A 92 3.39 9.51 13.86
CA ILE A 92 3.44 10.66 14.77
C ILE A 92 2.89 10.26 16.15
N ALA A 93 1.75 9.57 16.21
CA ALA A 93 1.15 9.11 17.46
C ALA A 93 2.06 8.12 18.22
N GLY A 94 2.77 7.23 17.52
CA GLY A 94 3.68 6.26 18.12
C GLY A 94 5.02 6.84 18.58
N LEU A 95 5.43 7.98 18.01
CA LEU A 95 6.65 8.72 18.32
C LEU A 95 6.43 9.87 19.32
N ALA A 96 5.19 10.33 19.49
CA ALA A 96 4.84 11.38 20.44
C ALA A 96 5.35 11.03 21.85
N GLY A 97 6.17 11.91 22.42
CA GLY A 97 6.76 11.73 23.75
C GLY A 97 8.03 10.87 23.80
N LYS A 98 8.55 10.39 22.67
CA LYS A 98 9.83 9.66 22.60
C LYS A 98 10.92 10.51 21.96
N SER A 99 12.06 10.69 22.63
CA SER A 99 13.26 11.24 22.01
C SER A 99 14.05 10.10 21.39
N LEU A 100 14.04 10.02 20.05
CA LEU A 100 14.76 9.00 19.28
C LEU A 100 15.84 9.67 18.42
N PRO A 101 16.96 8.97 18.14
CA PRO A 101 17.90 9.39 17.13
C PRO A 101 17.22 9.60 15.78
N LEU A 102 17.68 10.58 14.98
CA LEU A 102 17.11 10.90 13.67
C LEU A 102 17.07 9.68 12.72
N THR A 103 18.06 8.79 12.82
CA THR A 103 18.10 7.53 12.06
C THR A 103 16.92 6.61 12.41
N ASP A 104 16.56 6.50 13.69
CA ASP A 104 15.42 5.69 14.12
C ASP A 104 14.09 6.37 13.76
N MET A 105 14.03 7.71 13.78
CA MET A 105 12.87 8.45 13.28
C MET A 105 12.61 8.20 11.80
N ILE A 106 13.64 8.00 10.99
CA ILE A 106 13.49 7.73 9.55
C ILE A 106 13.23 6.23 9.29
N LEU A 107 14.03 5.34 9.88
CA LEU A 107 14.01 3.91 9.55
C LEU A 107 12.94 3.11 10.30
N ARG A 108 12.44 3.62 11.44
CA ARG A 108 11.39 2.97 12.25
C ARG A 108 10.05 3.67 12.19
N SER A 109 9.95 4.78 11.45
CA SER A 109 8.66 5.36 11.08
C SER A 109 8.08 4.65 9.87
N THR A 110 6.92 5.12 9.41
CA THR A 110 6.28 4.64 8.18
C THR A 110 6.82 5.31 6.92
N ILE A 111 7.90 6.11 7.00
CA ILE A 111 8.51 6.75 5.82
C ILE A 111 8.95 5.72 4.78
N PRO A 112 9.61 4.59 5.13
CA PRO A 112 9.96 3.56 4.16
C PRO A 112 8.72 2.94 3.50
N ASP A 113 7.65 2.71 4.26
CA ASP A 113 6.40 2.15 3.75
C ASP A 113 5.71 3.13 2.76
N ILE A 114 5.72 4.42 3.08
CA ILE A 114 5.22 5.49 2.20
C ILE A 114 6.05 5.55 0.91
N ALA A 115 7.38 5.38 0.98
CA ALA A 115 8.22 5.35 -0.20
C ALA A 115 7.91 4.15 -1.11
N ILE A 116 7.61 2.99 -0.54
CA ILE A 116 7.16 1.80 -1.31
C ILE A 116 5.83 2.10 -2.00
N ALA A 117 4.86 2.68 -1.29
CA ALA A 117 3.58 3.10 -1.87
C ALA A 117 3.78 4.14 -2.99
N GLY A 118 4.71 5.08 -2.83
CA GLY A 118 5.11 6.01 -3.89
C GLY A 118 5.70 5.32 -5.11
N GLY A 119 6.53 4.29 -4.90
CA GLY A 119 7.07 3.45 -5.97
C GLY A 119 5.97 2.73 -6.75
N ASP A 120 4.99 2.16 -6.04
CA ASP A 120 3.80 1.55 -6.65
C ASP A 120 3.05 2.56 -7.55
N PHE A 121 2.79 3.77 -7.03
CA PHE A 121 2.14 4.83 -7.81
C PHE A 121 2.90 5.24 -9.06
N LEU A 122 4.23 5.33 -8.98
CA LEU A 122 5.04 5.67 -10.16
C LEU A 122 4.98 4.58 -11.23
N ILE A 123 4.90 3.30 -10.84
CA ILE A 123 4.65 2.21 -11.78
C ILE A 123 3.25 2.32 -12.38
N GLY A 124 2.24 2.61 -11.56
CA GLY A 124 0.87 2.85 -12.01
C GLY A 124 0.77 4.00 -13.00
N LYS A 125 1.50 5.10 -12.75
CA LYS A 125 1.63 6.23 -13.68
C LYS A 125 2.28 5.82 -15.00
N ALA A 126 3.43 5.13 -14.94
CA ALA A 126 4.11 4.66 -16.14
C ALA A 126 3.22 3.71 -16.96
N LEU A 127 2.44 2.86 -16.30
CA LEU A 127 1.48 1.98 -16.93
C LEU A 127 0.32 2.75 -17.57
N TYR A 128 -0.24 3.74 -16.86
CA TYR A 128 -1.26 4.65 -17.40
C TYR A 128 -0.77 5.40 -18.64
N ASP A 129 0.42 6.01 -18.57
CA ASP A 129 1.03 6.73 -19.69
C ASP A 129 1.24 5.77 -20.87
N SER A 130 1.64 4.52 -20.63
CA SER A 130 1.77 3.52 -21.69
C SER A 130 0.44 3.19 -22.42
N TYR A 131 -0.71 3.42 -21.77
CA TYR A 131 -2.03 3.29 -22.36
C TYR A 131 -2.43 4.57 -23.09
N MET A 132 -2.27 5.75 -22.48
CA MET A 132 -2.81 7.00 -23.03
C MET A 132 -1.86 7.75 -23.98
N HIS A 133 -0.55 7.58 -23.79
CA HIS A 133 0.53 8.22 -24.53
C HIS A 133 1.53 7.17 -25.04
N PRO A 134 1.17 6.31 -26.00
CA PRO A 134 2.02 5.19 -26.42
C PRO A 134 3.33 5.58 -27.12
N GLU A 135 3.46 6.84 -27.56
CA GLU A 135 4.59 7.39 -28.33
C GLU A 135 5.63 8.14 -27.48
N SER A 136 5.37 8.36 -26.18
CA SER A 136 6.38 8.80 -25.21
C SER A 136 7.19 7.62 -24.68
#